data_AF-A0AB39Z355-F1
#
_entry.id   AF-A0AB39Z355-F1
#
_cell.length_a   1.000
_cell.length_b   1.000
_cell.length_c   1.000
_cell.angle_alpha   90.00
_cell.angle_beta   90.00
_cell.angle_gamma   90.00
#
_symmetry.space_group_name_H-M   'P 1'
#
loop_
_entity.id
_entity.type
_entity.pdbx_description
1 polymer ?
#
loop_
_entity_poly.entity_id
_entity_poly.type
_entity_poly.pdbx_seq_one_letter_code
_entity_poly.pdbx_strand_id
1 'polypeptide(L)'
;MSPRKSLLGCLLVSTILVLHQVLADVETNEVDTSGDVYMLQGVRVYPNDRQCVLVGGLCVETKDCLEPTSNRGLCPSSAGQEVECCYELRSQPPSMHP
;
A
#
# COMPACT_ATOMS: atom_id res chain seq x y z
N MET A 1 36.93 -19.68 -40.80
CA MET A 1 35.61 -19.22 -40.30
C MET A 1 35.45 -17.73 -40.63
N SER A 2 34.29 -17.29 -41.15
CA SER A 2 34.11 -15.93 -41.66
C SER A 2 33.85 -14.93 -40.53
N PRO A 3 34.57 -13.80 -40.44
CA PRO A 3 34.43 -12.82 -39.36
C PRO A 3 33.01 -12.22 -39.29
N ARG A 4 32.31 -12.18 -40.42
CA ARG A 4 30.92 -11.70 -40.54
C ARG A 4 29.91 -12.58 -39.78
N LYS A 5 30.15 -13.89 -39.74
CA LYS A 5 29.31 -14.85 -39.00
C LYS A 5 29.54 -14.75 -37.50
N SER A 6 30.77 -14.41 -37.09
CA SER A 6 31.14 -14.19 -35.69
C SER A 6 30.51 -12.93 -35.10
N LEU A 7 30.47 -11.84 -35.89
CA LEU A 7 29.85 -10.57 -35.50
C LEU A 7 28.33 -10.68 -35.33
N LEU A 8 27.65 -11.39 -36.23
CA LEU A 8 26.22 -11.67 -36.08
C LEU A 8 25.93 -12.50 -34.81
N GLY A 9 26.78 -13.48 -34.51
CA GLY A 9 26.65 -14.30 -33.29
C GLY A 9 26.76 -13.45 -32.02
N CYS A 10 27.74 -12.56 -31.94
CA CYS A 10 27.91 -11.67 -30.79
C CYS A 10 26.74 -10.70 -30.60
N LEU A 11 26.21 -10.13 -31.69
CA LEU A 11 25.04 -9.24 -31.65
C LEU A 11 23.78 -9.96 -31.12
N LEU A 12 23.58 -11.23 -31.51
CA LEU A 12 22.47 -12.04 -31.03
C LEU A 12 22.62 -12.38 -29.53
N VAL A 13 23.82 -12.72 -29.07
CA VAL A 13 24.06 -13.02 -27.64
C VAL A 13 23.86 -11.77 -26.78
N SER A 14 24.34 -10.59 -27.22
CA SER A 14 24.14 -9.33 -26.51
C SER A 14 22.67 -8.92 -26.42
N THR A 15 21.88 -9.10 -27.48
CA THR A 15 20.44 -8.78 -27.46
C THR A 15 19.65 -9.69 -26.54
N ILE A 16 20.00 -10.98 -26.46
CA ILE A 16 19.38 -11.93 -25.54
C ILE A 16 19.71 -11.58 -24.08
N LEU A 17 20.97 -11.22 -23.78
CA LEU A 17 21.38 -10.82 -22.43
C LEU A 17 20.66 -9.55 -21.96
N VAL A 18 20.48 -8.55 -22.84
CA VAL A 18 19.73 -7.33 -22.51
C VAL A 18 18.24 -7.64 -22.27
N LEU A 19 17.63 -8.56 -23.02
CA LEU A 19 16.24 -8.98 -22.79
C LEU A 19 16.03 -9.66 -21.42
N HIS A 20 17.01 -10.43 -20.94
CA HIS A 20 16.91 -11.11 -19.63
C HIS A 20 17.03 -10.14 -18.43
N GLN A 21 17.52 -8.91 -18.63
CA GLN A 21 17.54 -7.89 -17.57
C GLN A 21 16.20 -7.14 -17.44
N VAL A 22 15.24 -7.37 -18.34
CA VAL A 22 13.91 -6.72 -18.36
C VAL A 22 12.79 -7.68 -17.94
N LEU A 23 13.13 -8.84 -17.37
CA LEU A 23 12.21 -9.52 -16.47
C LEU A 23 12.30 -8.76 -15.15
N ALA A 24 11.53 -7.67 -15.05
CA ALA A 24 11.21 -7.07 -13.78
C ALA A 24 10.69 -8.19 -12.88
N ASP A 25 11.47 -8.46 -11.85
CA ASP A 25 11.11 -9.25 -10.70
C ASP A 25 9.74 -8.74 -10.19
N VAL A 26 8.66 -9.41 -10.60
CA VAL A 26 7.32 -9.27 -10.03
C VAL A 26 7.21 -10.27 -8.88
N GLU A 27 8.23 -10.23 -8.02
CA GLU A 27 8.25 -10.82 -6.69
C GLU A 27 8.32 -9.55 -5.82
N THR A 28 7.26 -9.00 -5.26
CA THR A 28 6.29 -9.58 -4.34
C THR A 28 5.15 -8.56 -4.18
N ASN A 29 4.01 -8.70 -4.86
CA ASN A 29 2.82 -7.91 -4.52
C ASN A 29 2.04 -8.60 -3.39
N GLU A 30 2.78 -9.08 -2.39
CA GLU A 30 2.22 -9.56 -1.15
C GLU A 30 1.82 -8.29 -0.42
N VAL A 31 0.53 -7.92 -0.50
CA VAL A 31 -0.03 -6.98 0.45
C VAL A 31 0.10 -7.68 1.79
N ASP A 32 1.09 -7.25 2.57
CA ASP A 32 1.25 -7.69 3.95
C ASP A 32 -0.03 -7.27 4.69
N THR A 33 -1.00 -8.18 4.73
CA THR A 33 -2.21 -8.06 5.57
C THR A 33 -1.88 -8.48 7.00
N SER A 34 -0.64 -8.28 7.44
CA SER A 34 -0.35 -8.10 8.84
C SER A 34 -1.31 -7.04 9.35
N GLY A 35 -1.83 -7.23 10.56
CA GLY A 35 -2.70 -6.27 11.24
C GLY A 35 -1.93 -5.01 11.64
N ASP A 36 -1.20 -4.43 10.69
CA ASP A 36 -0.22 -3.42 10.90
C ASP A 36 -0.85 -2.06 10.67
N VAL A 37 -0.66 -1.24 11.70
CA VAL A 37 -1.11 0.14 11.73
C VAL A 37 -0.26 0.94 10.74
N TYR A 38 -0.90 1.62 9.79
CA TYR A 38 -0.22 2.44 8.78
C TYR A 38 -0.63 3.92 8.87
N MET A 39 0.06 4.79 8.14
CA MET A 39 -0.21 6.23 8.12
C MET A 39 -0.85 6.65 6.80
N LEU A 40 -1.98 7.35 6.86
CA LEU A 40 -2.67 7.94 5.70
C LEU A 40 -2.92 9.42 5.98
N GLN A 41 -2.36 10.31 5.16
CA GLN A 41 -2.51 11.77 5.32
C GLN A 41 -2.14 12.29 6.73
N GLY A 42 -1.14 11.65 7.36
CA GLY A 42 -0.71 11.97 8.73
C GLY A 42 -1.59 11.38 9.84
N VAL A 43 -2.63 10.60 9.48
CA VAL A 43 -3.51 9.90 10.43
C VAL A 43 -3.10 8.45 10.55
N ARG A 44 -3.12 7.94 11.78
CA ARG A 44 -2.90 6.53 12.10
C ARG A 44 -4.14 5.71 11.74
N VAL A 45 -3.98 4.77 10.81
CA VAL A 45 -5.03 3.83 10.38
C VAL A 45 -4.77 2.46 10.98
N TYR A 46 -5.77 1.97 11.71
CA TYR A 46 -5.77 0.69 12.40
C TYR A 46 -6.19 -0.44 11.46
N PRO A 47 -5.97 -1.71 11.85
CA PRO A 47 -6.46 -2.86 11.09
C PRO A 47 -7.96 -2.71 10.82
N ASN A 48 -8.31 -2.69 9.54
CA ASN A 48 -9.68 -2.48 9.14
C ASN A 48 -10.48 -3.76 9.36
N ASP A 49 -11.52 -3.68 10.18
CA ASP A 49 -12.47 -4.75 10.35
C ASP A 49 -13.44 -4.81 9.17
N ARG A 50 -13.85 -6.02 8.79
CA ARG A 50 -14.76 -6.27 7.66
C ARG A 50 -16.03 -5.40 7.72
N GLN A 51 -16.54 -5.12 8.91
CA GLN A 51 -17.74 -4.32 9.12
C GLN A 51 -17.56 -2.86 8.68
N CYS A 52 -16.39 -2.28 8.95
CA CYS A 52 -16.04 -0.92 8.52
C CYS A 52 -15.74 -0.86 7.02
N VAL A 53 -15.01 -1.84 6.48
CA VAL A 53 -14.68 -1.91 5.05
C VAL A 53 -15.94 -2.03 4.18
N LEU A 54 -16.94 -2.80 4.62
CA LEU A 54 -18.18 -3.01 3.86
C LEU A 54 -19.00 -1.72 3.67
N VAL A 55 -18.84 -0.74 4.56
CA VAL A 55 -19.48 0.57 4.40
C VAL A 55 -18.57 1.57 3.68
N GLY A 56 -17.34 1.19 3.35
CA GLY A 56 -16.36 2.03 2.66
C GLY A 56 -15.57 2.96 3.57
N GLY A 57 -15.50 2.66 4.87
CA GLY A 57 -14.74 3.46 5.84
C GLY A 57 -13.37 2.88 6.20
N LEU A 58 -12.66 3.61 7.05
CA LEU A 58 -11.38 3.24 7.66
C LEU A 58 -11.46 3.29 9.19
N CYS A 59 -10.77 2.38 9.87
CA CYS A 59 -10.64 2.38 11.32
C CYS A 59 -9.54 3.37 11.76
N VAL A 60 -9.93 4.46 12.41
CA VAL A 60 -9.02 5.52 12.89
C VAL A 60 -9.43 6.00 14.28
N GLU A 61 -8.53 6.64 15.02
CA GLU A 61 -8.91 7.31 16.27
C GLU A 61 -9.98 8.38 16.02
N THR A 62 -10.97 8.44 16.89
CA THR A 62 -12.16 9.31 16.77
C THR A 62 -11.77 10.79 16.61
N LYS A 63 -10.67 11.21 17.25
CA LYS A 63 -10.15 12.60 17.13
C LYS A 63 -9.64 12.96 15.74
N ASP A 64 -9.21 11.96 14.97
CA ASP A 64 -8.65 12.12 13.62
C ASP A 64 -9.70 11.89 12.53
N CYS A 65 -10.96 11.63 12.93
CA CYS A 65 -12.09 11.48 12.03
C CYS A 65 -12.83 12.82 11.83
N LEU A 66 -13.07 13.20 10.58
CA LEU A 66 -13.91 14.35 10.22
C LEU A 66 -15.37 13.92 10.05
N GLU A 67 -15.60 12.82 9.33
CA GLU A 67 -16.94 12.28 9.07
C GLU A 67 -17.05 10.83 9.57
N PRO A 68 -17.59 10.61 10.78
CA PRO A 68 -17.79 9.26 11.31
C PRO A 68 -18.97 8.57 10.62
N THR A 69 -18.90 7.25 10.50
CA THR A 69 -20.05 6.47 10.01
C THR A 69 -21.24 6.53 10.99
N SER A 70 -22.46 6.33 10.50
CA SER A 70 -23.67 6.37 11.34
C SER A 70 -23.74 5.19 12.33
N ASN A 71 -23.11 4.06 12.00
CA ASN A 71 -23.07 2.87 12.84
C ASN A 71 -21.76 2.85 13.65
N ARG A 72 -21.85 2.70 14.96
CA ARG A 72 -20.68 2.64 15.85
C ARG A 72 -20.16 1.22 16.04
N GLY A 73 -18.92 1.10 16.50
CA GLY A 73 -18.33 -0.19 16.88
C GLY A 73 -18.02 -1.10 15.68
N LEU A 74 -17.85 -0.53 14.49
CA LEU A 74 -17.51 -1.26 13.27
C LEU A 74 -16.03 -1.69 13.21
N CYS A 75 -15.23 -1.32 14.21
CA CYS A 75 -13.80 -1.63 14.37
C CYS A 75 -13.51 -2.48 15.63
N PRO A 76 -14.13 -3.67 15.80
CA PRO A 76 -14.01 -4.49 17.01
C PRO A 76 -12.58 -4.99 17.30
N SER A 77 -11.70 -5.14 16.30
CA SER A 77 -10.32 -5.58 16.52
C SER A 77 -9.48 -4.54 17.26
N SER A 78 -9.91 -3.28 17.22
CA SER A 78 -9.30 -2.16 17.96
C SER A 78 -10.14 -1.72 19.17
N ALA A 79 -11.07 -2.57 19.63
CA ALA A 79 -11.92 -2.26 20.78
C ALA A 79 -11.08 -1.94 22.03
N GLY A 80 -11.35 -0.78 22.65
CA GLY A 80 -10.60 -0.29 23.81
C GLY A 80 -9.53 0.77 23.47
N GLN A 81 -9.25 0.96 22.18
CA GLN A 81 -8.64 2.17 21.65
C GLN A 81 -9.80 3.04 21.15
N GLU A 82 -9.76 4.38 21.29
CA GLU A 82 -10.87 5.28 20.92
C GLU A 82 -11.07 5.36 19.39
N VAL A 83 -11.15 4.21 18.73
CA VAL A 83 -11.15 3.98 17.30
C VAL A 83 -12.57 3.73 16.84
N GLU A 84 -12.96 4.42 15.76
CA GLU A 84 -14.24 4.26 15.10
C GLU A 84 -14.07 4.21 13.59
N CYS A 85 -15.11 3.76 12.90
CA CYS A 85 -15.13 3.74 11.44
C CYS A 85 -15.43 5.13 10.88
N CYS A 86 -14.59 5.57 9.95
CA CYS A 86 -14.58 6.94 9.44
C CYS A 86 -14.59 6.98 7.90
N TYR A 87 -15.35 7.91 7.32
CA TYR A 87 -15.38 8.15 5.87
C TYR A 87 -14.32 9.17 5.43
N GLU A 88 -14.14 10.23 6.22
CA GLU A 88 -13.22 11.32 5.88
C GLU A 88 -12.26 11.62 7.03
N LEU A 89 -10.96 11.61 6.73
CA LEU A 89 -9.90 11.85 7.70
C LEU A 89 -9.70 13.35 7.90
N ARG A 90 -9.49 13.76 9.16
CA ARG A 90 -9.02 15.11 9.46
C ARG A 90 -7.56 15.21 9.01
N SER A 91 -7.33 15.78 7.83
CA SER A 91 -5.98 15.98 7.29
C SER A 91 -5.10 16.70 8.30
N GLN A 92 -4.00 16.08 8.72
CA GLN A 92 -2.99 16.81 9.46
C GLN A 92 -2.17 17.64 8.47
N PRO A 93 -1.85 18.91 8.79
CA PRO A 93 -0.96 19.68 7.95
C PRO A 93 0.36 18.91 7.80
N PRO A 94 0.98 18.90 6.60
CA PRO A 94 2.27 18.25 6.42
C PRO A 94 3.24 18.87 7.44
N SER A 95 3.89 18.02 8.23
CA SER A 95 4.93 18.45 9.17
C SER A 95 6.06 19.07 8.37
N MET A 96 6.07 20.40 8.23
CA MET A 96 7.21 21.13 7.70
C MET A 96 8.33 20.97 8.73
N HIS A 97 9.27 20.06 8.46
CA HIS A 97 10.51 20.01 9.21
C HIS A 97 11.31 21.30 8.90
N PRO A 98 11.86 21.99 9.92
CA PRO A 98 12.73 23.15 9.72
C PRO A 98 14.07 22.77 9.08
#